data_AF-A0A8C4T2Y3-F1
#
_entry.id   AF-A0A8C4T2Y3-F1
#
_cell.length_a   1.000
_cell.length_b   1.000
_cell.length_c   1.000
_cell.angle_alpha   90.00
_cell.angle_beta   90.00
_cell.angle_gamma   90.00
#
_symmetry.space_group_name_H-M   'P 1'
#
loop_
_entity.id
_entity.type
_entity.pdbx_description
1 polymer ?
#
loop_
_entity_poly.entity_id
_entity_poly.type
_entity_poly.pdbx_seq_one_letter_code
_entity_poly.pdbx_strand_id
1 'polypeptide(L)' 'ITFRFVFSFTCELYVLTGVSGHRIVGGKEVVPHSRPYMVYLEGQTDNAETFLCGGSLIRENVIMTAAHCDAR' A
#
# COMPACT_ATOMS: atom_id res chain seq x y z
N ILE A 1 19.34 -24.59 28.76
CA ILE A 1 18.12 -23.75 28.64
C ILE A 1 18.09 -23.19 27.22
N THR A 2 17.11 -23.66 26.44
CA THR A 2 17.11 -23.75 24.99
C THR A 2 16.39 -22.54 24.39
N PHE A 3 17.11 -21.49 23.96
CA PHE A 3 16.49 -20.27 23.41
C PHE A 3 17.20 -19.69 22.18
N ARG A 4 17.91 -20.50 21.38
CA ARG A 4 18.60 -19.99 20.17
C ARG A 4 18.46 -20.85 18.91
N PHE A 5 17.31 -21.50 18.71
CA PHE A 5 17.03 -22.21 17.44
C PHE A 5 15.64 -21.94 16.83
N VAL A 6 14.71 -21.30 17.55
CA VAL A 6 13.32 -21.09 17.04
C VAL A 6 13.15 -19.77 16.28
N PHE A 7 14.07 -18.81 16.40
CA PHE A 7 13.96 -17.49 15.74
C PHE A 7 14.50 -17.45 14.30
N SER A 8 15.29 -18.45 13.88
CA SER A 8 15.86 -18.46 12.52
C SER A 8 15.00 -19.23 11.52
N PHE A 9 14.32 -20.30 11.97
CA PHE A 9 13.56 -21.20 11.09
C PHE A 9 12.13 -20.72 10.78
N THR A 10 11.55 -19.83 11.59
CA THR A 10 10.21 -19.26 11.33
C THR A 10 10.24 -18.09 10.34
N CYS A 11 11.41 -17.50 10.11
CA CYS A 11 11.59 -16.39 9.16
C CYS A 11 11.64 -16.88 7.70
N GLU A 12 12.29 -18.02 7.44
CA GLU A 12 12.38 -18.59 6.08
C GLU A 12 11.04 -19.10 5.55
N LEU A 13 10.15 -19.62 6.41
CA LEU A 13 8.85 -20.12 5.97
C LEU A 13 7.85 -19.00 5.66
N TYR A 14 7.99 -17.82 6.27
CA TYR A 14 7.07 -16.69 6.04
C TYR A 14 7.22 -16.08 4.65
N VAL A 15 8.41 -16.19 4.05
CA VAL A 15 8.71 -15.67 2.71
C VAL A 15 8.04 -16.52 1.60
N LEU A 16 7.83 -17.82 1.84
CA LEU A 16 7.22 -18.74 0.87
C LEU A 16 5.69 -18.64 0.80
N THR A 17 5.05 -18.23 1.90
CA THR A 17 3.64 -17.83 1.86
C THR A 17 3.59 -16.46 1.23
N GLY A 18 3.17 -16.36 -0.03
CA GLY A 18 2.94 -15.10 -0.73
C GLY A 18 1.98 -14.20 0.03
N VAL A 19 2.47 -13.51 1.06
CA VAL A 19 1.82 -12.35 1.64
C VAL A 19 2.03 -11.27 0.62
N SER A 20 1.17 -11.24 -0.39
CA SER A 20 0.97 -10.06 -1.21
C SER A 20 0.77 -8.91 -0.22
N GLY A 21 1.73 -7.99 -0.16
CA GLY A 21 1.80 -6.88 0.81
C GLY A 21 0.68 -5.84 0.68
N HIS A 22 -0.47 -6.25 0.15
CA HIS A 22 -1.67 -5.45 -0.11
C HIS A 22 -2.66 -5.53 1.06
N ARG A 23 -2.40 -6.37 2.05
CA ARG A 23 -3.27 -6.48 3.24
C ARG A 23 -2.82 -5.50 4.31
N ILE A 24 -3.72 -4.60 4.70
CA ILE A 24 -3.50 -3.71 5.85
C ILE A 24 -3.44 -4.56 7.13
N VAL A 25 -2.29 -4.58 7.82
CA VAL A 25 -2.08 -5.29 9.08
C VAL A 25 -1.93 -4.28 10.21
N GLY A 26 -2.68 -4.45 11.30
CA GLY A 26 -2.62 -3.56 12.48
C GLY A 26 -3.28 -2.18 12.30
N GLY A 27 -3.93 -1.95 11.16
CA GLY A 27 -4.73 -0.74 10.92
C GLY A 27 -6.10 -0.79 11.59
N LYS A 28 -6.78 0.36 11.62
CA LYS A 28 -8.18 0.49 12.05
C LYS A 28 -9.04 0.89 10.85
N GLU A 29 -10.08 0.12 10.60
CA GLU A 29 -11.06 0.45 9.57
C GLU A 29 -11.72 1.81 9.87
N VAL A 30 -11.85 2.60 8.83
CA VAL A 30 -12.39 3.96 8.90
C VAL A 30 -13.89 3.89 8.62
N VAL A 31 -14.68 4.71 9.32
CA VAL A 31 -16.13 4.80 9.05
C VAL A 31 -16.34 5.17 7.58
N PRO A 32 -17.22 4.45 6.84
CA PRO A 32 -17.47 4.73 5.43
C PRO A 32 -17.72 6.22 5.18
N HIS A 33 -17.11 6.75 4.13
CA HIS A 33 -17.21 8.16 3.71
C HIS A 33 -16.74 9.22 4.72
N SER A 34 -16.14 8.85 5.87
CA SER A 34 -15.61 9.82 6.85
C SER A 34 -14.29 10.49 6.43
N ARG A 35 -13.74 10.09 5.27
CA ARG A 35 -12.53 10.64 4.64
C ARG A 35 -12.84 11.01 3.19
N PRO A 36 -13.73 11.99 2.94
CA PRO A 36 -14.21 12.30 1.59
C PRO A 36 -13.13 12.87 0.67
N TYR A 37 -12.00 13.33 1.23
CA TYR A 37 -10.86 13.82 0.48
C TYR A 37 -9.94 12.70 -0.02
N MET A 38 -10.08 11.46 0.45
CA MET A 38 -9.21 10.36 0.03
C MET A 38 -9.57 9.90 -1.39
N VAL A 39 -8.58 9.88 -2.27
CA VAL A 39 -8.76 9.45 -3.67
C VAL A 39 -7.83 8.30 -4.01
N TYR A 40 -8.32 7.42 -4.89
CA TYR A 40 -7.57 6.33 -5.50
C TYR A 40 -7.18 6.74 -6.92
N LEU A 41 -5.89 6.62 -7.25
CA LEU A 41 -5.32 6.98 -8.54
C LEU A 41 -4.86 5.71 -9.24
N GLU A 42 -5.33 5.52 -10.47
CA GLU A 42 -4.96 4.40 -11.34
C GLU A 42 -4.62 4.96 -12.72
N GLY A 43 -3.51 4.51 -13.29
CA GLY A 43 -3.06 4.93 -14.61
C GLY A 43 -2.14 3.89 -15.25
N GLN A 44 -1.64 4.22 -16.44
CA GLN A 44 -0.69 3.40 -17.19
C GLN A 44 0.58 4.21 -17.48
N THR A 45 1.72 3.53 -17.42
CA THR A 45 3.03 4.08 -17.81
C THR A 45 3.22 3.94 -19.32
N ASP A 46 4.26 4.59 -19.85
CA ASP A 46 4.66 4.46 -21.26
C ASP A 46 4.96 3.01 -21.67
N ASN A 47 5.36 2.19 -20.70
CA ASN A 47 5.64 0.75 -20.89
C ASN A 47 4.38 -0.12 -20.72
N ALA A 48 3.19 0.48 -20.69
CA ALA A 48 1.91 -0.18 -20.42
C ALA A 48 1.82 -0.89 -19.06
N GLU A 49 2.65 -0.49 -18.08
CA GLU A 49 2.50 -0.97 -16.70
C GLU A 49 1.41 -0.17 -16.00
N THR A 50 0.50 -0.84 -15.28
CA THR A 50 -0.47 -0.14 -14.45
C THR A 50 0.18 0.31 -13.14
N PHE A 51 -0.12 1.54 -12.71
CA PHE A 51 0.28 2.05 -11.41
C PHE A 51 -0.92 2.37 -10.54
N LEU A 52 -0.78 2.14 -9.23
CA LEU A 52 -1.79 2.42 -8.22
C LEU A 52 -1.20 3.35 -7.18
N CYS A 53 -1.87 4.47 -6.92
CA CYS A 53 -1.45 5.47 -5.96
C CYS A 53 -2.64 6.00 -5.14
N GLY A 54 -2.32 6.70 -4.05
CA GLY A 54 -3.29 7.47 -3.27
C GLY A 54 -3.14 8.97 -3.50
N GLY A 55 -4.14 9.73 -3.09
CA GLY A 55 -4.07 11.19 -3.05
C GLY A 55 -5.08 11.81 -2.11
N SER A 56 -5.02 13.14 -2.01
CA SER A 56 -5.96 13.96 -1.23
C SER A 56 -6.54 15.09 -2.07
N LEU A 57 -7.86 15.23 -2.10
CA LEU A 57 -8.55 16.38 -2.68
C LEU A 57 -8.33 17.61 -1.79
N ILE A 58 -7.54 18.57 -2.25
CA ILE A 58 -7.20 19.79 -1.50
C ILE A 58 -8.03 21.01 -1.94
N ARG A 59 -8.60 20.96 -3.15
CA ARG A 59 -9.57 21.93 -3.72
C ARG A 59 -10.47 21.19 -4.70
N GLU A 60 -11.57 21.83 -5.14
CA GLU A 60 -12.63 21.22 -5.97
C GLU A 60 -12.14 20.42 -7.19
N ASN A 61 -10.98 20.75 -7.77
CA ASN A 61 -10.39 20.02 -8.90
C ASN A 61 -8.86 19.87 -8.76
N VAL A 62 -8.35 19.81 -7.53
CA VAL A 62 -6.90 19.69 -7.29
C VAL A 62 -6.63 18.56 -6.31
N ILE A 63 -5.89 17.55 -6.79
CA ILE A 63 -5.44 16.41 -6.00
C ILE A 63 -3.96 16.60 -5.66
N MET A 64 -3.63 16.46 -4.38
CA MET A 64 -2.24 16.35 -3.92
C MET A 64 -1.85 14.87 -3.87
N THR A 65 -0.74 14.52 -4.52
CA THR A 65 -0.18 13.16 -4.55
C THR A 65 1.35 13.20 -4.57
N ALA A 66 2.00 12.04 -4.52
CA ALA A 66 3.45 11.94 -4.63
C ALA A 66 3.91 12.15 -6.08
N ALA A 67 5.04 12.84 -6.28
CA ALA A 67 5.55 13.13 -7.62
C ALA A 67 5.83 11.86 -8.47
N HIS A 68 6.25 10.77 -7.82
CA HIS A 68 6.51 9.50 -8.51
C HIS A 68 5.23 8.78 -8.99
N CYS A 69 4.05 9.22 -8.57
CA CYS A 69 2.78 8.68 -9.06
C CYS A 69 2.41 9.21 -10.45
N ASP A 70 3.08 10.27 -10.93
CA ASP A 70 2.87 10.85 -12.25
C ASP A 70 4.02 10.49 -13.22
N ALA A 71 5.25 10.36 -12.71
CA ALA A 71 6.46 10.17 -13.50
C ALA A 71 6.89 8.69 -13.67
N ARG A 72 5.96 7.73 -13.66
CA ARG A 72 6.31 6.31 -13.71
C ARG A 72 6.39 5.74 -15.13
#